data_AF-A0A4P6AU76-F1
#
_entry.id   AF-A0A4P6AU76-F1
#
_cell.length_a   1.000
_cell.length_b   1.000
_cell.length_c   1.000
_cell.angle_alpha   90.00
_cell.angle_beta   90.00
_cell.angle_gamma   90.00
#
_symmetry.space_group_name_H-M   'P 1'
#
loop_
_entity.id
_entity.type
_entity.pdbx_description
1 polymer ?
#
loop_
_entity_poly.entity_id
_entity_poly.type
_entity_poly.pdbx_seq_one_letter_code
_entity_poly.pdbx_strand_id
1 'polypeptide(L)'
;MSEGISEFKNSNKLTQWVKYFLYAQVIIAFVSIVSGVMEYQLLTDYKNGVYFDREQAVADGEVNDRRQMIIGIIYIVNYVLSGILILRWIYRANENSRQLGAKDMEFTPGWSIGFYFIPIMALFKPYQAMKEIWQTSHSIDTWQKSPVSPMLYIWWFVWLLNGFVGQVIFRFDGDGIDEIMELNLITQFSNVLDIVLAAVTFYIVLKIHNAQSAQADKLVYQ
;
A
#
# COMPACT_ATOMS: atom_id res chain seq x y z
N MET A 1 -34.07 -24.03 14.70
CA MET A 1 -33.54 -23.25 13.56
C MET A 1 -32.14 -22.79 13.92
N SER A 2 -31.12 -23.56 13.52
CA SER A 2 -29.70 -23.31 13.80
C SER A 2 -28.88 -23.18 12.51
N GLU A 3 -29.51 -22.70 11.44
CA GLU A 3 -28.85 -22.50 10.14
C GLU A 3 -28.59 -21.00 9.94
N GLY A 4 -27.33 -20.58 10.13
CA GLY A 4 -26.93 -19.20 9.82
C GLY A 4 -25.51 -18.81 10.26
N ILE A 5 -24.93 -19.44 11.28
CA ILE A 5 -23.59 -19.04 11.81
C ILE A 5 -22.46 -19.86 11.15
N SER A 6 -22.62 -20.25 9.88
CA SER A 6 -21.80 -21.32 9.31
C SER A 6 -20.56 -20.91 8.53
N GLU A 7 -20.07 -19.67 8.49
CA GLU A 7 -18.74 -19.45 7.87
C GLU A 7 -18.00 -18.12 8.11
N PHE A 8 -18.00 -17.53 9.32
CA PHE A 8 -16.94 -16.55 9.67
C PHE A 8 -15.58 -17.22 9.53
N LYS A 9 -14.88 -16.98 8.40
CA LYS A 9 -13.52 -17.49 8.25
C LYS A 9 -12.58 -16.50 8.89
N ASN A 10 -11.95 -16.99 9.95
CA ASN A 10 -10.87 -16.34 10.64
C ASN A 10 -9.82 -15.82 9.63
N SER A 11 -9.60 -14.51 9.63
CA SER A 11 -8.67 -13.82 8.73
C SER A 11 -7.25 -13.70 9.30
N ASN A 12 -6.94 -14.29 10.46
CA ASN A 12 -5.67 -14.15 11.18
C ASN A 12 -4.45 -14.40 10.27
N LYS A 13 -4.44 -15.55 9.56
CA LYS A 13 -3.31 -15.89 8.67
C LYS A 13 -3.15 -14.88 7.53
N LEU A 14 -4.25 -14.43 6.93
CA LEU A 14 -4.22 -13.45 5.85
C LEU A 14 -3.76 -12.09 6.35
N THR A 15 -4.29 -11.62 7.48
CA THR A 15 -3.86 -10.41 8.17
C THR A 15 -2.37 -10.47 8.51
N GLN A 16 -1.87 -11.62 8.97
CA GLN A 16 -0.45 -11.82 9.30
C GLN A 16 0.44 -11.70 8.06
N TRP A 17 0.06 -12.32 6.94
CA TRP A 17 0.80 -12.16 5.68
C TRP A 17 0.79 -10.71 5.19
N VAL A 18 -0.35 -10.02 5.23
CA VAL A 18 -0.42 -8.59 4.90
C VAL A 18 0.57 -7.80 5.76
N LYS A 19 0.62 -8.04 7.08
CA LYS A 19 1.58 -7.36 7.98
C LYS A 19 3.03 -7.59 7.56
N TYR A 20 3.42 -8.84 7.23
CA TYR A 20 4.78 -9.14 6.82
C TYR A 20 5.19 -8.42 5.54
N PHE A 21 4.29 -8.36 4.56
CA PHE A 21 4.55 -7.62 3.31
C PHE A 21 4.61 -6.10 3.52
N LEU A 22 3.83 -5.56 4.47
CA LEU A 22 3.93 -4.15 4.85
C LEU A 22 5.25 -3.84 5.56
N TYR A 23 5.76 -4.74 6.42
CA TYR A 23 7.10 -4.59 7.00
C TYR A 23 8.20 -4.68 5.94
N ALA A 24 8.08 -5.64 5.02
CA ALA A 24 9.00 -5.75 3.89
C ALA A 24 8.99 -4.47 3.04
N GLN A 25 7.82 -3.88 2.79
CA GLN A 25 7.70 -2.61 2.06
C GLN A 25 8.47 -1.48 2.74
N VAL A 26 8.36 -1.34 4.07
CA VAL A 26 9.10 -0.31 4.82
C VAL A 26 10.61 -0.54 4.73
N ILE A 27 11.06 -1.79 4.85
CA ILE A 27 12.49 -2.13 4.73
C ILE A 27 13.01 -1.83 3.33
N ILE A 28 12.26 -2.24 2.29
CA ILE A 28 12.61 -1.97 0.90
C ILE A 28 12.69 -0.47 0.66
N ALA A 29 11.68 0.31 1.11
CA ALA A 29 11.68 1.76 0.95
C ALA A 29 12.91 2.42 1.64
N PHE A 30 13.29 1.95 2.83
CA PHE A 30 14.50 2.44 3.49
C PHE A 30 15.77 2.11 2.70
N VAL A 31 15.89 0.88 2.18
CA VAL A 31 17.02 0.48 1.32
C VAL A 31 17.05 1.29 0.03
N SER A 32 15.90 1.54 -0.60
CA SER A 32 15.76 2.39 -1.80
C SER A 32 16.19 3.83 -1.50
N ILE A 33 15.85 4.36 -0.32
CA ILE A 33 16.27 5.70 0.09
C ILE A 33 17.78 5.78 0.21
N VAL A 34 18.40 4.87 0.95
CA VAL A 34 19.85 4.80 1.09
C VAL A 34 20.53 4.65 -0.28
N SER A 35 20.04 3.74 -1.13
CA SER A 35 20.59 3.53 -2.47
C SER A 35 20.49 4.77 -3.36
N GLY A 36 19.38 5.50 -3.28
CA GLY A 36 19.20 6.71 -4.07
C GLY A 36 19.98 7.91 -3.54
N VAL A 37 20.25 8.00 -2.23
CA VAL A 37 21.22 8.98 -1.70
C VAL A 37 22.63 8.71 -2.25
N MET A 38 23.02 7.43 -2.33
CA MET A 38 24.31 7.05 -2.95
C MET A 38 24.36 7.42 -4.44
N GLU A 39 23.27 7.22 -5.18
CA GLU A 39 23.16 7.65 -6.58
C GLU A 39 23.24 9.16 -6.74
N TYR A 40 22.53 9.92 -5.90
CA TYR A 40 22.57 11.37 -5.93
C TYR A 40 23.99 11.90 -5.65
N GLN A 41 24.71 11.27 -4.71
CA GLN A 41 26.11 11.57 -4.43
C GLN A 41 27.01 11.26 -5.63
N LEU A 42 26.85 10.09 -6.26
CA LEU A 42 27.59 9.70 -7.46
C LEU A 42 27.45 10.73 -8.59
N LEU A 43 26.21 11.17 -8.87
CA LEU A 43 25.93 12.17 -9.90
C LEU A 43 26.51 13.55 -9.54
N THR A 44 26.46 13.90 -8.25
CA THR A 44 27.06 15.14 -7.73
C THR A 44 28.59 15.12 -7.89
N ASP A 45 29.25 14.01 -7.58
CA ASP A 45 30.70 13.84 -7.71
C ASP A 45 31.14 13.93 -9.17
N TYR A 46 30.36 13.34 -10.09
CA TYR A 46 30.57 13.50 -11.53
C TYR A 46 30.47 14.96 -11.96
N LYS A 47 29.40 15.66 -11.56
CA LYS A 47 29.18 17.07 -11.91
C LYS A 47 30.27 18.01 -11.37
N ASN A 48 30.79 17.71 -10.18
CA ASN A 48 31.84 18.49 -9.53
C ASN A 48 33.25 18.16 -10.03
N GLY A 49 33.40 17.24 -11.00
CA GLY A 49 34.70 16.88 -11.57
C GLY A 49 35.60 16.08 -10.63
N VAL A 50 35.00 15.33 -9.69
CA VAL A 50 35.75 14.42 -8.79
C VAL A 50 36.36 13.26 -9.57
N TYR A 51 35.72 12.84 -10.66
CA TYR A 51 36.23 11.82 -11.57
C TYR A 51 37.34 12.38 -12.47
N PHE A 52 38.55 11.82 -12.32
CA PHE A 52 39.70 12.14 -13.16
C PHE A 52 39.79 11.28 -14.42
N ASP A 53 39.04 10.18 -14.45
CA ASP A 53 39.00 9.22 -15.54
C ASP A 53 37.54 8.88 -15.89
N ARG A 54 37.25 8.89 -17.20
CA ARG A 54 35.92 8.60 -17.73
C ARG A 54 35.59 7.11 -17.59
N GLU A 55 36.57 6.23 -17.71
CA GLU A 55 36.35 4.79 -17.59
C GLU A 55 35.88 4.45 -16.16
N GLN A 56 36.54 5.03 -15.15
CA GLN A 56 36.10 4.89 -13.75
C GLN A 56 34.67 5.43 -13.51
N ALA A 57 34.33 6.61 -14.04
CA ALA A 57 32.99 7.19 -13.89
C ALA A 57 31.89 6.28 -14.46
N VAL A 58 32.16 5.68 -15.63
CA VAL A 58 31.24 4.74 -16.28
C VAL A 58 31.09 3.47 -15.44
N ALA A 59 32.20 2.91 -14.94
CA ALA A 59 32.17 1.69 -14.12
C ALA A 59 31.35 1.87 -12.82
N ASP A 60 31.50 3.01 -12.13
CA ASP A 60 30.71 3.31 -10.94
C ASP A 60 29.22 3.51 -11.27
N GLY A 61 28.92 4.13 -12.41
CA GLY A 61 27.57 4.24 -12.97
C GLY A 61 26.92 2.87 -13.22
N GLU A 62 27.61 1.96 -13.88
CA GLU A 62 27.09 0.60 -14.13
C GLU A 62 26.82 -0.17 -12.83
N VAL A 63 27.66 0.00 -11.81
CA VAL A 63 27.45 -0.58 -10.48
C VAL A 63 26.21 0.01 -9.82
N ASN A 64 26.00 1.33 -9.93
CA ASN A 64 24.80 2.00 -9.47
C ASN A 64 23.55 1.47 -10.17
N ASP A 65 23.54 1.44 -11.50
CA ASP A 65 22.40 1.03 -12.30
C ASP A 65 21.98 -0.40 -11.98
N ARG A 66 22.96 -1.31 -11.85
CA ARG A 66 22.69 -2.70 -11.43
C ARG A 66 22.08 -2.77 -10.04
N ARG A 67 22.55 -1.96 -9.09
CA ARG A 67 21.99 -1.89 -7.72
C ARG A 67 20.56 -1.38 -7.74
N GLN A 68 20.29 -0.28 -8.45
CA GLN A 68 18.95 0.29 -8.58
C GLN A 68 17.99 -0.69 -9.26
N MET A 69 18.43 -1.37 -10.32
CA MET A 69 17.64 -2.39 -11.02
C MET A 69 17.24 -3.54 -10.08
N ILE A 70 18.18 -4.09 -9.29
CA ILE A 70 17.89 -5.18 -8.35
C ILE A 70 16.88 -4.73 -7.29
N ILE A 71 17.07 -3.54 -6.71
CA ILE A 71 16.14 -2.97 -5.72
C ILE A 71 14.76 -2.75 -6.35
N GLY A 72 14.69 -2.21 -7.56
CA GLY A 72 13.45 -2.01 -8.31
C GLY A 72 12.70 -3.31 -8.58
N ILE A 73 13.40 -4.40 -8.93
CA ILE A 73 12.78 -5.71 -9.11
C ILE A 73 12.20 -6.23 -7.78
N ILE A 74 12.96 -6.16 -6.69
CA ILE A 74 12.49 -6.57 -5.36
C ILE A 74 11.26 -5.76 -4.94
N TYR A 75 11.29 -4.45 -5.18
CA TYR A 75 10.18 -3.55 -4.94
C TYR A 75 8.93 -3.98 -5.72
N ILE A 76 9.03 -4.17 -7.04
CA ILE A 76 7.90 -4.54 -7.89
C ILE A 76 7.30 -5.88 -7.45
N VAL A 77 8.14 -6.87 -7.15
CA VAL A 77 7.67 -8.17 -6.65
C VAL A 77 6.90 -8.01 -5.35
N ASN A 78 7.46 -7.28 -4.37
CA ASN A 78 6.78 -7.03 -3.10
C ASN A 78 5.47 -6.24 -3.29
N TYR A 79 5.48 -5.23 -4.17
CA TYR A 79 4.32 -4.40 -4.48
C TYR A 79 3.16 -5.23 -5.06
N VAL A 80 3.44 -6.08 -6.07
CA VAL A 80 2.41 -6.93 -6.68
C VAL A 80 1.86 -7.95 -5.68
N LEU A 81 2.73 -8.63 -4.93
CA LEU A 81 2.30 -9.64 -3.96
C LEU A 81 1.51 -9.01 -2.80
N SER A 82 1.97 -7.87 -2.29
CA SER A 82 1.25 -7.12 -1.24
C SER A 82 -0.11 -6.63 -1.75
N GLY A 83 -0.19 -6.12 -2.98
CA GLY A 83 -1.44 -5.72 -3.62
C GLY A 83 -2.45 -6.88 -3.70
N ILE A 84 -2.03 -8.06 -4.17
CA ILE A 84 -2.88 -9.26 -4.23
C ILE A 84 -3.38 -9.64 -2.83
N LEU A 85 -2.49 -9.65 -1.83
CA LEU A 85 -2.85 -9.99 -0.45
C LEU A 85 -3.81 -8.99 0.18
N ILE A 86 -3.59 -7.69 -0.03
CA ILE A 86 -4.44 -6.61 0.48
C ILE A 86 -5.81 -6.68 -0.19
N LEU A 87 -5.89 -6.83 -1.52
CA LEU A 87 -7.19 -6.99 -2.21
C LEU A 87 -7.94 -8.21 -1.69
N ARG A 88 -7.28 -9.36 -1.56
CA ARG A 88 -7.89 -10.56 -0.97
C ARG A 88 -8.37 -10.30 0.47
N TRP A 89 -7.61 -9.53 1.24
CA TRP A 89 -7.98 -9.15 2.61
C TRP A 89 -9.21 -8.22 2.63
N ILE A 90 -9.30 -7.25 1.73
CA ILE A 90 -10.46 -6.34 1.59
C ILE A 90 -11.72 -7.13 1.24
N TYR A 91 -11.62 -8.04 0.27
CA TYR A 91 -12.71 -8.95 -0.09
C TYR A 91 -13.19 -9.73 1.14
N ARG A 92 -12.26 -10.30 1.91
CA ARG A 92 -12.55 -11.08 3.11
C ARG A 92 -13.15 -10.23 4.24
N ALA A 93 -12.66 -9.02 4.43
CA ALA A 93 -13.17 -8.10 5.45
C ALA A 93 -14.62 -7.71 5.15
N ASN A 94 -14.99 -7.50 3.88
CA ASN A 94 -16.37 -7.27 3.47
C ASN A 94 -17.27 -8.51 3.74
N GLU A 95 -16.83 -9.71 3.35
CA GLU A 95 -17.56 -10.96 3.66
C GLU A 95 -17.79 -11.12 5.16
N ASN A 96 -16.75 -10.88 5.96
CA ASN A 96 -16.83 -10.99 7.41
C ASN A 96 -17.84 -9.99 7.99
N SER A 97 -17.87 -8.73 7.54
CA SER A 97 -18.89 -7.77 8.00
C SER A 97 -20.31 -8.28 7.76
N ARG A 98 -20.58 -8.87 6.59
CA ARG A 98 -21.90 -9.43 6.24
C ARG A 98 -22.24 -10.64 7.11
N GLN A 99 -21.28 -11.53 7.33
CA GLN A 99 -21.45 -12.73 8.16
C GLN A 99 -21.65 -12.39 9.65
N LEU A 100 -21.07 -11.28 10.11
CA LEU A 100 -21.29 -10.73 11.46
C LEU A 100 -22.65 -10.04 11.60
N GLY A 101 -23.46 -9.95 10.54
CA GLY A 101 -24.83 -9.46 10.59
C GLY A 101 -25.02 -8.04 10.07
N ALA A 102 -24.00 -7.40 9.48
CA ALA A 102 -24.17 -6.10 8.84
C ALA A 102 -25.15 -6.20 7.66
N LYS A 103 -26.24 -5.44 7.75
CA LYS A 103 -27.27 -5.33 6.70
C LYS A 103 -27.08 -4.05 5.90
N ASP A 104 -27.70 -4.03 4.71
CA ASP A 104 -27.78 -2.86 3.83
C ASP A 104 -26.43 -2.29 3.37
N MET A 105 -25.40 -3.13 3.30
CA MET A 105 -24.09 -2.76 2.75
C MET A 105 -24.15 -2.58 1.22
N GLU A 106 -23.77 -1.40 0.73
CA GLU A 106 -23.72 -1.01 -0.68
C GLU A 106 -22.71 -1.87 -1.47
N PHE A 107 -21.50 -2.07 -0.92
CA PHE A 107 -20.40 -2.71 -1.63
C PHE A 107 -20.39 -4.21 -1.41
N THR A 108 -20.58 -5.00 -2.48
CA THR A 108 -20.36 -6.45 -2.41
C THR A 108 -18.88 -6.77 -2.21
N PRO A 109 -18.50 -7.98 -1.75
CA PRO A 109 -17.10 -8.37 -1.62
C PRO A 109 -16.31 -8.23 -2.93
N GLY A 110 -16.89 -8.68 -4.05
CA GLY A 110 -16.28 -8.56 -5.37
C GLY A 110 -16.12 -7.11 -5.82
N TRP A 111 -17.14 -6.27 -5.64
CA TRP A 111 -17.05 -4.86 -6.01
C TRP A 111 -16.14 -4.05 -5.08
N SER A 112 -15.92 -4.49 -3.84
CA SER A 112 -14.94 -3.88 -2.93
C SER A 112 -13.50 -3.94 -3.46
N ILE A 113 -13.21 -4.87 -4.39
CA ILE A 113 -11.90 -4.97 -5.07
C ILE A 113 -11.97 -4.62 -6.56
N GLY A 114 -13.10 -4.86 -7.24
CA GLY A 114 -13.24 -4.64 -8.68
C GLY A 114 -12.99 -3.18 -9.09
N PHE A 115 -13.36 -2.23 -8.24
CA PHE A 115 -13.19 -0.80 -8.54
C PHE A 115 -11.73 -0.34 -8.65
N TYR A 116 -10.75 -1.07 -8.08
CA TYR A 116 -9.33 -0.74 -8.26
C TYR A 116 -8.86 -0.88 -9.71
N PHE A 117 -9.57 -1.67 -10.52
CA PHE A 117 -9.19 -1.96 -11.92
C PHE A 117 -9.93 -1.07 -12.94
N ILE A 118 -10.81 -0.18 -12.48
CA ILE A 118 -11.58 0.73 -13.34
C ILE A 118 -11.04 2.16 -13.13
N PRO A 119 -10.31 2.76 -14.09
CA PRO A 119 -9.52 3.97 -13.86
C PRO A 119 -10.27 5.13 -13.18
N ILE A 120 -11.48 5.45 -13.65
CA ILE A 120 -12.28 6.55 -13.09
C ILE A 120 -12.81 6.19 -11.69
N MET A 121 -13.29 4.96 -11.51
CA MET A 121 -13.86 4.53 -10.24
C MET A 121 -12.78 4.30 -9.17
N ALA A 122 -11.58 3.92 -9.58
CA ALA A 122 -10.42 3.72 -8.72
C ALA A 122 -10.02 5.00 -7.97
N LEU A 123 -10.51 6.17 -8.36
CA LEU A 123 -10.26 7.45 -7.67
C LEU A 123 -11.09 7.65 -6.39
N PHE A 124 -12.22 6.95 -6.22
CA PHE A 124 -13.12 7.17 -5.08
C PHE A 124 -13.85 5.93 -4.55
N LYS A 125 -14.19 4.96 -5.40
CA LYS A 125 -14.97 3.79 -4.98
C LYS A 125 -14.23 2.89 -3.98
N PRO A 126 -12.92 2.62 -4.10
CA PRO A 126 -12.24 1.80 -3.10
C PRO A 126 -12.19 2.42 -1.70
N TYR A 127 -12.06 3.75 -1.63
CA TYR A 127 -12.21 4.48 -0.38
C TYR A 127 -13.60 4.29 0.25
N GLN A 128 -14.66 4.40 -0.55
CA GLN A 128 -16.03 4.22 -0.08
C GLN A 128 -16.24 2.79 0.47
N ALA A 129 -15.74 1.77 -0.24
CA ALA A 129 -15.80 0.38 0.21
C ALA A 129 -15.05 0.15 1.53
N MET A 130 -13.82 0.68 1.65
CA MET A 130 -13.03 0.57 2.87
C MET A 130 -13.65 1.33 4.06
N LYS A 131 -14.28 2.47 3.80
CA LYS A 131 -15.06 3.22 4.79
C LYS A 131 -16.24 2.41 5.30
N GLU A 132 -17.01 1.79 4.41
CA GLU A 132 -18.13 0.92 4.79
C GLU A 132 -17.66 -0.29 5.62
N ILE A 133 -16.58 -0.96 5.19
CA ILE A 133 -15.96 -2.06 5.94
C ILE A 133 -15.54 -1.58 7.34
N TRP A 134 -14.90 -0.42 7.45
CA TRP A 134 -14.50 0.15 8.73
C TRP A 134 -15.70 0.36 9.65
N GLN A 135 -16.75 1.02 9.14
CA GLN A 135 -17.94 1.35 9.92
C GLN A 135 -18.65 0.10 10.43
N THR A 136 -18.90 -0.87 9.55
CA THR A 136 -19.54 -2.16 9.86
C THR A 136 -18.71 -3.01 10.83
N SER A 137 -17.38 -2.90 10.76
CA SER A 137 -16.49 -3.60 11.70
C SER A 137 -16.53 -3.04 13.12
N HIS A 138 -16.99 -1.80 13.33
CA HIS A 138 -17.01 -1.17 14.66
C HIS A 138 -18.41 -1.11 15.28
N SER A 139 -19.47 -1.10 14.46
CA SER A 139 -20.86 -1.20 14.89
C SER A 139 -21.61 -1.96 13.81
N ILE A 140 -22.44 -2.96 14.18
CA ILE A 140 -23.24 -3.72 13.20
C ILE A 140 -24.61 -3.06 13.00
N ASP A 141 -25.32 -2.74 14.08
CA ASP A 141 -26.72 -2.28 13.99
C ASP A 141 -26.87 -0.80 13.59
N THR A 142 -25.85 0.01 13.86
CA THR A 142 -25.89 1.48 13.63
C THR A 142 -24.67 1.97 12.84
N TRP A 143 -24.15 1.10 11.98
CA TRP A 143 -22.88 1.31 11.30
C TRP A 143 -22.84 2.59 10.46
N GLN A 144 -23.95 3.02 9.87
CA GLN A 144 -24.01 4.26 9.07
C GLN A 144 -23.70 5.51 9.90
N LYS A 145 -23.93 5.46 11.23
CA LYS A 145 -23.60 6.54 12.18
C LYS A 145 -22.22 6.37 12.82
N SER A 146 -21.55 5.24 12.57
CA SER A 146 -20.25 4.93 13.14
C SER A 146 -19.19 5.91 12.61
N PRO A 147 -18.37 6.51 13.48
CA PRO A 147 -17.34 7.45 13.05
C PRO A 147 -16.29 6.77 12.17
N VAL A 148 -15.88 7.48 11.12
CA VAL A 148 -14.80 7.04 10.23
C VAL A 148 -13.47 7.52 10.79
N SER A 149 -12.47 6.63 10.85
CA SER A 149 -11.14 7.04 11.29
C SER A 149 -10.50 8.05 10.33
N PRO A 150 -9.86 9.13 10.83
CA PRO A 150 -9.02 10.03 10.04
C PRO A 150 -7.98 9.31 9.17
N MET A 151 -7.51 8.15 9.63
CA MET A 151 -6.51 7.33 8.94
C MET A 151 -6.98 6.84 7.57
N LEU A 152 -8.29 6.64 7.35
CA LEU A 152 -8.80 6.27 6.03
C LEU A 152 -8.66 7.40 5.00
N TYR A 153 -8.82 8.66 5.43
CA TYR A 153 -8.62 9.81 4.54
C TYR A 153 -7.14 9.98 4.21
N ILE A 154 -6.26 9.84 5.20
CA ILE A 154 -4.81 9.90 5.00
C ILE A 154 -4.36 8.78 4.06
N TRP A 155 -4.77 7.54 4.33
CA TRP A 155 -4.46 6.39 3.50
C TRP A 155 -4.84 6.62 2.04
N TRP A 156 -6.07 7.08 1.79
CA TRP A 156 -6.54 7.30 0.43
C TRP A 156 -5.85 8.46 -0.27
N PHE A 157 -5.63 9.57 0.44
CA PHE A 157 -4.89 10.70 -0.09
C PHE A 157 -3.46 10.31 -0.47
N VAL A 158 -2.76 9.61 0.42
CA VAL A 158 -1.39 9.15 0.18
C VAL A 158 -1.34 8.12 -0.96
N TRP A 159 -2.32 7.22 -1.05
CA TRP A 159 -2.41 6.26 -2.15
C TRP A 159 -2.56 6.96 -3.52
N LEU A 160 -3.46 7.95 -3.60
CA LEU A 160 -3.64 8.75 -4.82
C LEU A 160 -2.38 9.55 -5.15
N LEU A 161 -1.81 10.26 -4.17
CA LEU A 161 -0.61 11.07 -4.36
C LEU A 161 0.57 10.21 -4.85
N ASN A 162 0.80 9.06 -4.21
CA ASN A 162 1.84 8.13 -4.63
C ASN A 162 1.59 7.61 -6.05
N GLY A 163 0.33 7.27 -6.39
CA GLY A 163 -0.05 6.89 -7.75
C GLY A 163 0.26 7.97 -8.79
N PHE A 164 -0.02 9.25 -8.48
CA PHE A 164 0.34 10.37 -9.36
C PHE A 164 1.85 10.55 -9.51
N VAL A 165 2.60 10.49 -8.39
CA VAL A 165 4.07 10.57 -8.41
C VAL A 165 4.67 9.42 -9.23
N GLY A 166 4.15 8.20 -9.07
CA GLY A 166 4.56 7.05 -9.87
C GLY A 166 4.30 7.22 -11.37
N GLN A 167 3.20 7.88 -11.75
CA GLN A 167 2.94 8.23 -13.15
C GLN A 167 3.90 9.28 -13.71
N VAL A 168 4.40 10.21 -12.88
CA VAL A 168 5.44 11.17 -13.27
C VAL A 168 6.76 10.43 -13.49
N ILE A 169 7.18 9.59 -12.54
CA ILE A 169 8.41 8.79 -12.62
C ILE A 169 8.38 7.88 -13.86
N PHE A 170 7.25 7.19 -14.10
CA PHE A 170 7.13 6.24 -15.22
C PHE A 170 7.19 6.92 -16.61
N ARG A 171 6.73 8.17 -16.71
CA ARG A 171 6.70 8.93 -17.98
C ARG A 171 7.95 9.77 -18.20
N PHE A 172 8.87 9.79 -17.24
CA PHE A 172 10.10 10.56 -17.34
C PHE A 172 11.01 9.95 -18.43
N ASP A 173 11.51 10.80 -19.32
CA ASP A 173 12.35 10.42 -20.47
C ASP A 173 13.66 11.23 -20.55
N GLY A 174 13.96 12.02 -19.52
CA GLY A 174 15.20 12.82 -19.45
C GLY A 174 16.45 11.95 -19.32
N ASP A 175 17.50 12.33 -20.03
CA ASP A 175 18.81 11.65 -20.04
C ASP A 175 19.94 12.55 -19.55
N GLY A 176 19.65 13.82 -19.25
CA GLY A 176 20.59 14.75 -18.65
C GLY A 176 20.86 14.45 -17.17
N ILE A 177 22.10 14.70 -16.72
CA ILE A 177 22.49 14.47 -15.32
C ILE A 177 21.60 15.22 -14.34
N ASP A 178 21.29 16.48 -14.63
CA ASP A 178 20.43 17.30 -13.78
C ASP A 178 19.00 16.74 -13.71
N GLU A 179 18.49 16.24 -14.83
CA GLU A 179 17.15 15.65 -14.92
C GLU A 179 17.11 14.32 -14.15
N ILE A 180 18.15 13.49 -14.24
CA ILE A 180 18.27 12.24 -13.46
C ILE A 180 18.35 12.54 -11.96
N MET A 181 19.07 13.60 -11.55
CA MET A 181 19.12 14.04 -10.15
C MET A 181 17.74 14.51 -9.66
N GLU A 182 16.98 15.24 -10.49
CA GLU A 182 15.59 15.61 -10.19
C GLU A 182 14.69 14.38 -10.04
N LEU A 183 14.79 13.41 -10.96
CA LEU A 183 14.05 12.15 -10.88
C LEU A 183 14.38 11.38 -9.60
N ASN A 184 15.65 11.36 -9.19
CA ASN A 184 16.07 10.74 -7.94
C ASN A 184 15.35 11.40 -6.75
N LEU A 185 15.30 12.73 -6.65
CA LEU A 185 14.60 13.43 -5.57
C LEU A 185 13.09 13.13 -5.56
N ILE A 186 12.45 13.08 -6.73
CA ILE A 186 11.03 12.68 -6.86
C ILE A 186 10.83 11.24 -6.38
N THR A 187 11.74 10.33 -6.73
CA THR A 187 11.71 8.93 -6.31
C THR A 187 11.92 8.80 -4.80
N GLN A 188 12.83 9.59 -4.21
CA GLN A 188 13.02 9.67 -2.76
C GLN A 188 11.75 10.10 -2.04
N PHE A 189 11.07 11.13 -2.55
CA PHE A 189 9.78 11.55 -2.02
C PHE A 189 8.73 10.44 -2.10
N SER A 190 8.67 9.71 -3.22
CA SER A 190 7.78 8.53 -3.36
C SER A 190 8.08 7.44 -2.34
N ASN A 191 9.36 7.14 -2.07
CA ASN A 191 9.74 6.14 -1.05
C ASN A 191 9.29 6.55 0.35
N VAL A 192 9.29 7.85 0.67
CA VAL A 192 8.74 8.35 1.95
C VAL A 192 7.22 8.16 2.01
N LEU A 193 6.51 8.46 0.91
CA LEU A 193 5.07 8.20 0.82
C LEU A 193 4.74 6.70 1.00
N ASP A 194 5.56 5.80 0.46
CA ASP A 194 5.38 4.35 0.64
C ASP A 194 5.48 3.91 2.10
N ILE A 195 6.42 4.48 2.87
CA ILE A 195 6.53 4.21 4.31
C ILE A 195 5.27 4.67 5.04
N VAL A 196 4.79 5.88 4.73
CA VAL A 196 3.55 6.42 5.32
C VAL A 196 2.36 5.55 4.93
N LEU A 197 2.23 5.19 3.66
CA LEU A 197 1.15 4.36 3.15
C LEU A 197 1.14 2.97 3.82
N ALA A 198 2.31 2.36 3.98
CA ALA A 198 2.45 1.07 4.66
C ALA A 198 2.02 1.15 6.13
N ALA A 199 2.46 2.19 6.84
CA ALA A 199 2.11 2.40 8.25
C ALA A 199 0.60 2.62 8.46
N VAL A 200 -0.04 3.45 7.62
CA VAL A 200 -1.48 3.72 7.73
C VAL A 200 -2.30 2.51 7.29
N THR A 201 -1.88 1.80 6.24
CA THR A 201 -2.52 0.53 5.82
C THR A 201 -2.45 -0.52 6.93
N PHE A 202 -1.29 -0.66 7.57
CA PHE A 202 -1.10 -1.55 8.71
C PHE A 202 -2.08 -1.23 9.84
N TYR A 203 -2.21 0.06 10.20
CA TYR A 203 -3.14 0.50 11.23
C TYR A 203 -4.59 0.14 10.89
N ILE A 204 -5.03 0.44 9.66
CA ILE A 204 -6.41 0.19 9.20
C ILE A 204 -6.71 -1.31 9.25
N VAL A 205 -5.83 -2.13 8.67
CA VAL A 205 -5.96 -3.60 8.64
C VAL A 205 -6.07 -4.16 10.06
N LEU A 206 -5.18 -3.73 10.97
CA LEU A 206 -5.19 -4.22 12.35
C LEU A 206 -6.45 -3.82 13.11
N LYS A 207 -6.90 -2.57 12.96
CA LYS A 207 -8.08 -2.08 13.66
C LYS A 207 -9.36 -2.77 13.20
N ILE A 208 -9.55 -2.90 11.89
CA ILE A 208 -10.68 -3.64 11.32
C ILE A 208 -10.64 -5.10 11.77
N HIS A 209 -9.48 -5.75 11.65
CA HIS A 209 -9.33 -7.15 12.04
C HIS A 209 -9.69 -7.37 13.53
N ASN A 210 -9.15 -6.56 14.43
CA ASN A 210 -9.42 -6.69 15.86
C ASN A 210 -10.90 -6.44 16.20
N ALA A 211 -11.52 -5.45 15.54
CA ALA A 211 -12.93 -5.12 15.77
C ALA A 211 -13.85 -6.25 15.29
N GLN A 212 -13.59 -6.82 14.11
CA GLN A 212 -14.34 -7.98 13.60
C GLN A 212 -14.14 -9.24 14.46
N SER A 213 -12.91 -9.53 14.89
CA SER A 213 -12.63 -10.68 15.78
C SER A 213 -13.35 -10.53 17.12
N ALA A 214 -13.33 -9.34 17.73
CA ALA A 214 -14.02 -9.10 19.00
C ALA A 214 -15.55 -9.22 18.88
N GLN A 215 -16.13 -8.91 17.71
CA GLN A 215 -17.54 -9.14 17.45
C GLN A 215 -17.86 -10.62 17.25
N ALA A 216 -17.01 -11.35 16.51
CA ALA A 216 -17.16 -12.79 16.32
C ALA A 216 -17.15 -13.54 17.66
N ASP A 217 -16.22 -13.19 18.56
CA ASP A 217 -16.14 -13.81 19.89
C ASP A 217 -17.44 -13.61 20.69
N LYS A 218 -18.04 -12.42 20.65
CA LYS A 218 -19.31 -12.13 21.35
C LYS A 218 -20.47 -13.00 20.86
N LEU A 219 -20.51 -13.34 19.57
CA LEU A 219 -21.57 -14.16 18.98
C LEU A 219 -21.41 -15.66 19.30
N VAL A 220 -20.20 -16.12 19.63
CA VAL A 220 -19.94 -17.53 20.01
C VAL A 220 -20.34 -17.80 21.46
N TYR A 221 -20.32 -16.79 22.33
CA TYR A 221 -20.64 -16.90 23.76
C TYR A 221 -22.06 -16.45 24.14
N GLN A 222 -22.91 -16.13 23.15
CA GLN A 222 -24.35 -15.86 23.31
C GLN A 222 -25.17 -17.07 22.90
#